data_AF-A0AAV4DFX0-F1
#
_entry.id   AF-A0AAV4DFX0-F1
#
_cell.length_a   1.000
_cell.length_b   1.000
_cell.length_c   1.000
_cell.angle_alpha   90.00
_cell.angle_beta   90.00
_cell.angle_gamma   90.00
#
_symmetry.space_group_name_H-M   'P 1'
#
loop_
_entity.id
_entity.type
_entity.pdbx_description
1 polymer ?
#
loop_
_entity_poly.entity_id
_entity_poly.type
_entity_poly.pdbx_seq_one_letter_code
_entity_poly.pdbx_strand_id
1 'polypeptide(L)'
;MTCQPRKSFPNICTEEKRALKELKNNADIIIKPADKGGAVVVLNTTDYIVECTGQLSNTAYYRSLNFDPTKKYNKRISDRLELGVNSGVIDSETAKRLIVPHPVPGRFYILPKIHKEGNPGRPIISGNICPTEIISLFVDYHLKDLGSFICSGKSHNINAVGPLPPDTILCTMDVSVLYTNIPHGEGIGACKSDVEKWRDPNSTPSSIFLCDLIEIILTCNYFLFTDDMWL
;
A
#
# COMPACT_ATOMS: atom_id res chain seq x y z
N MET A 1 12.09 -40.42 -25.35
CA MET A 1 11.04 -39.64 -26.05
C MET A 1 11.34 -38.17 -25.86
N THR A 2 11.88 -37.51 -26.87
CA THR A 2 12.16 -36.06 -26.84
C THR A 2 10.93 -35.33 -27.36
N CYS A 3 10.22 -34.60 -26.50
CA CYS A 3 9.14 -33.72 -26.93
C CYS A 3 9.74 -32.59 -27.79
N GLN A 4 9.38 -32.54 -29.07
CA GLN A 4 9.71 -31.39 -29.90
C GLN A 4 8.93 -30.17 -29.40
N PRO A 5 9.55 -28.98 -29.31
CA PRO A 5 8.84 -27.77 -28.92
C PRO A 5 7.76 -27.44 -29.97
N ARG A 6 6.52 -27.24 -29.52
CA ARG A 6 5.41 -26.79 -30.37
C ARG A 6 5.80 -25.44 -31.02
N LYS A 7 5.60 -25.33 -32.33
CA LYS A 7 5.67 -24.03 -33.03
C LYS A 7 4.70 -23.05 -32.36
N SER A 8 5.24 -22.02 -31.72
CA SER A 8 4.48 -20.92 -31.13
C SER A 8 4.12 -19.92 -32.22
N PHE A 9 2.85 -19.87 -32.61
CA PHE A 9 2.34 -18.78 -33.44
C PHE A 9 1.96 -17.60 -32.53
N PRO A 10 2.25 -16.34 -32.92
CA PRO A 10 1.78 -15.19 -32.17
C PRO A 10 0.25 -15.15 -32.15
N ASN A 11 -0.34 -14.89 -30.99
CA ASN A 11 -1.80 -14.74 -30.83
C ASN A 11 -2.34 -13.39 -31.36
N ILE A 12 -1.47 -12.52 -31.88
CA ILE A 12 -1.81 -11.21 -32.43
C ILE A 12 -1.05 -10.95 -33.74
N CYS A 13 -1.73 -10.33 -34.70
CA CYS A 13 -1.16 -10.01 -36.01
C CYS A 13 -0.18 -8.82 -35.94
N THR A 14 0.48 -8.53 -37.06
CA THR A 14 1.45 -7.44 -37.15
C THR A 14 0.79 -6.08 -36.95
N GLU A 15 -0.42 -5.92 -37.49
CA GLU A 15 -1.23 -4.71 -37.40
C GLU A 15 -1.68 -4.43 -35.96
N GLU A 16 -2.10 -5.47 -35.23
CA GLU A 16 -2.46 -5.37 -33.81
C GLU A 16 -1.25 -5.03 -32.95
N LYS A 17 -0.08 -5.63 -33.21
CA LYS A 17 1.17 -5.25 -32.52
C LYS A 17 1.53 -3.78 -32.76
N ARG A 18 1.34 -3.29 -33.99
CA ARG A 18 1.56 -1.89 -34.33
C ARG A 18 0.57 -0.99 -33.58
N ALA A 19 -0.72 -1.32 -33.60
CA ALA A 19 -1.75 -0.57 -32.88
C ALA A 19 -1.49 -0.51 -31.38
N LEU A 20 -1.08 -1.62 -30.75
CA LEU A 20 -0.70 -1.65 -29.34
C LEU A 20 0.52 -0.77 -29.05
N LYS A 21 1.49 -0.72 -29.96
CA LYS A 21 2.67 0.14 -29.84
C LYS A 21 2.30 1.61 -29.97
N GLU A 22 1.43 1.96 -30.92
CA GLU A 22 0.90 3.31 -31.09
C GLU A 22 0.10 3.75 -29.86
N LEU A 23 -0.80 2.90 -29.37
CA LEU A 23 -1.61 3.17 -28.18
C LEU A 23 -0.74 3.36 -26.94
N LYS A 24 0.28 2.53 -26.74
CA LYS A 24 1.23 2.64 -25.63
C LYS A 24 2.05 3.94 -25.66
N ASN A 25 2.33 4.46 -26.86
CA ASN A 25 3.17 5.63 -27.05
C ASN A 25 2.36 6.94 -27.19
N ASN A 26 1.03 6.87 -27.16
CA ASN A 26 0.19 8.06 -27.23
C ASN A 26 0.23 8.80 -25.89
N ALA A 27 0.80 10.02 -25.90
CA ALA A 27 0.96 10.84 -24.70
C ALA A 27 -0.35 11.52 -24.25
N ASP A 28 -1.37 11.58 -25.10
CA ASP A 28 -2.64 12.26 -24.81
C ASP A 28 -3.62 11.38 -24.00
N ILE A 29 -3.28 10.10 -23.82
CA ILE A 29 -4.12 9.14 -23.09
C ILE A 29 -3.39 8.45 -21.94
N ILE A 30 -4.15 8.16 -20.89
CA ILE A 30 -3.75 7.30 -19.78
C ILE A 30 -4.67 6.08 -19.75
N ILE A 31 -4.10 4.89 -19.70
CA ILE A 31 -4.85 3.63 -19.60
C ILE A 31 -4.68 3.05 -18.19
N LYS A 32 -5.79 2.87 -17.48
CA LYS A 32 -5.82 2.33 -16.11
C LYS A 32 -6.93 1.30 -15.95
N PRO A 33 -6.77 0.31 -15.06
CA PRO A 33 -7.91 -0.49 -14.63
C PRO A 33 -8.88 0.37 -13.82
N ALA A 34 -10.17 0.06 -13.91
CA ALA A 34 -11.18 0.64 -13.04
C ALA A 34 -11.01 0.15 -11.59
N ASP A 35 -11.42 0.97 -10.62
CA ASP A 35 -11.39 0.62 -9.19
C ASP A 35 -12.20 -0.65 -8.88
N LYS A 36 -13.31 -0.85 -9.60
CA LYS A 36 -14.22 -1.99 -9.45
C LYS A 36 -14.76 -2.41 -10.81
N GLY A 37 -15.12 -3.69 -10.93
CA GLY A 37 -15.79 -4.24 -12.11
C GLY A 37 -14.87 -4.71 -13.24
N GLY A 38 -13.55 -4.69 -13.07
CA GLY A 38 -12.58 -5.28 -14.01
C GLY A 38 -12.47 -4.58 -15.37
N ALA A 39 -13.09 -3.41 -15.53
CA ALA A 39 -13.02 -2.63 -16.76
C ALA A 39 -11.64 -1.98 -16.97
N VAL A 40 -11.30 -1.72 -18.22
CA VAL A 40 -10.16 -0.88 -18.62
C VAL A 40 -10.69 0.50 -18.99
N VAL A 41 -10.06 1.56 -18.48
CA VAL A 41 -10.48 2.94 -18.68
C VAL A 41 -9.40 3.68 -19.44
N VAL A 42 -9.81 4.38 -20.51
CA VAL A 42 -8.96 5.30 -21.27
C VAL A 42 -9.35 6.72 -20.84
N LEU A 43 -8.38 7.47 -20.37
CA LEU A 43 -8.54 8.81 -19.81
C LEU A 43 -7.73 9.80 -20.65
N ASN A 44 -8.20 11.04 -20.77
CA ASN A 44 -7.34 12.12 -21.26
C ASN A 44 -6.23 12.39 -20.23
N THR A 45 -4.99 12.54 -20.70
CA THR A 45 -3.82 12.75 -19.81
C THR A 45 -3.94 14.03 -18.99
N THR A 46 -4.44 15.12 -19.57
CA THR A 46 -4.61 16.40 -18.86
C THR A 46 -5.61 16.27 -17.73
N ASP A 47 -6.79 15.71 -17.97
CA ASP A 47 -7.81 15.51 -16.94
C ASP A 47 -7.31 14.59 -15.82
N TYR A 48 -6.57 13.54 -16.17
CA TYR A 48 -5.95 12.63 -15.20
C TYR A 48 -4.96 13.35 -14.29
N ILE A 49 -4.10 14.22 -14.85
CA ILE A 49 -3.12 14.99 -14.09
C ILE A 49 -3.82 16.02 -13.19
N VAL A 50 -4.87 16.68 -13.68
CA VAL A 50 -5.67 17.64 -12.90
C VAL A 50 -6.32 16.95 -11.69
N GLU A 51 -6.92 15.79 -11.87
CA GLU A 51 -7.49 15.01 -10.76
C GLU A 51 -6.41 14.60 -9.75
N CYS A 52 -5.26 14.10 -10.22
CA CYS A 52 -4.16 13.71 -9.33
C CYS A 52 -3.60 14.89 -8.53
N THR A 53 -3.32 16.02 -9.18
CA THR A 53 -2.82 17.23 -8.52
C THR A 53 -3.87 17.83 -7.58
N GLY A 54 -5.15 17.77 -7.94
CA GLY A 54 -6.28 18.11 -7.05
C GLY A 54 -6.26 17.30 -5.76
N GLN A 55 -6.05 15.98 -5.83
CA GLN A 55 -5.94 15.13 -4.64
C GLN A 55 -4.69 15.46 -3.80
N LEU A 56 -3.53 15.64 -4.45
CA LEU A 56 -2.25 15.95 -3.78
C LEU A 56 -2.21 17.37 -3.19
N SER A 57 -3.10 18.27 -3.61
CA SER A 57 -3.20 19.63 -3.06
C SER A 57 -3.72 19.65 -1.61
N ASN A 58 -4.24 18.54 -1.09
CA ASN A 58 -4.71 18.46 0.28
C ASN A 58 -3.52 18.42 1.27
N THR A 59 -3.17 19.59 1.80
CA THR A 59 -2.05 19.77 2.73
C THR A 59 -2.28 19.17 4.12
N ALA A 60 -3.49 18.70 4.43
CA ALA A 60 -3.74 17.95 5.66
C ALA A 60 -3.12 16.54 5.60
N TYR A 61 -2.97 15.97 4.40
CA TYR A 61 -2.49 14.60 4.19
C TYR A 61 -1.21 14.50 3.38
N TYR A 62 -0.93 15.47 2.51
CA TYR A 62 0.22 15.43 1.61
C TYR A 62 1.10 16.68 1.75
N ARG A 63 2.41 16.49 1.54
CA ARG A 63 3.37 17.59 1.48
C ARG A 63 4.42 17.33 0.42
N SER A 64 4.64 18.30 -0.46
CA SER A 64 5.73 18.26 -1.43
C SER A 64 7.11 18.28 -0.73
N LEU A 65 8.06 17.54 -1.30
CA LEU A 65 9.44 17.45 -0.86
C LEU A 65 10.38 18.03 -1.92
N ASN A 66 11.31 18.88 -1.49
CA ASN A 66 12.31 19.50 -2.37
C ASN A 66 13.52 18.60 -2.65
N PHE A 67 13.52 17.36 -2.16
CA PHE A 67 14.63 16.41 -2.32
C PHE A 67 14.12 14.98 -2.23
N ASP A 68 14.89 14.04 -2.77
CA ASP A 68 14.64 12.60 -2.63
C ASP A 68 15.18 12.07 -1.29
N PRO A 69 14.31 11.62 -0.35
CA PRO A 69 14.72 11.10 0.94
C PRO A 69 15.16 9.63 0.92
N THR A 70 15.16 8.95 -0.24
CA THR A 70 15.42 7.51 -0.36
C THR A 70 16.67 7.06 0.39
N LYS A 71 17.81 7.74 0.18
CA LYS A 71 19.07 7.41 0.86
C LYS A 71 18.98 7.60 2.38
N LYS A 72 18.29 8.66 2.82
CA LYS A 72 18.10 8.97 4.25
C LYS A 72 17.25 7.88 4.93
N TYR A 73 16.14 7.49 4.31
CA TYR A 73 15.26 6.47 4.87
C TYR A 73 15.87 5.08 4.81
N ASN A 74 16.55 4.73 3.71
CA ASN A 74 17.29 3.47 3.63
C ASN A 74 18.37 3.39 4.71
N LYS A 75 19.11 4.47 4.96
CA LYS A 75 20.08 4.54 6.06
C LYS A 75 19.41 4.35 7.43
N ARG A 76 18.29 5.05 7.70
CA ARG A 76 17.53 4.89 8.96
C ARG A 76 17.12 3.43 9.21
N ILE A 77 16.70 2.73 8.15
CA ILE A 77 16.35 1.30 8.22
C ILE A 77 17.60 0.47 8.51
N SER A 78 18.68 0.64 7.74
CA SER A 78 19.94 -0.07 7.98
C SER A 78 20.46 0.10 9.40
N ASP A 79 20.49 1.33 9.91
CA ASP A 79 20.94 1.63 11.26
C ASP A 79 20.07 0.90 12.30
N ARG A 80 18.75 0.83 12.11
CA ARG A 80 17.86 0.11 13.02
C ARG A 80 18.06 -1.40 12.96
N LEU A 81 18.26 -1.96 11.76
CA LEU A 81 18.52 -3.39 11.59
C LEU A 81 19.87 -3.78 12.21
N GLU A 82 20.91 -2.96 12.04
CA GLU A 82 22.23 -3.17 12.66
C GLU A 82 22.13 -3.18 14.19
N LEU A 83 21.36 -2.25 14.77
CA LEU A 83 21.06 -2.27 16.22
C LEU A 83 20.34 -3.56 16.63
N GLY A 84 19.43 -4.07 15.79
CA GLY A 84 18.75 -5.35 15.98
C GLY A 84 19.72 -6.54 16.01
N VAL A 85 20.71 -6.55 15.11
CA VAL A 85 21.78 -7.56 15.07
C VAL A 85 22.66 -7.48 16.31
N ASN A 86 23.14 -6.28 16.65
CA ASN A 86 24.02 -6.06 17.80
C ASN A 86 23.35 -6.43 19.14
N SER A 87 22.02 -6.31 19.20
CA SER A 87 21.22 -6.68 20.38
C SER A 87 20.77 -8.15 20.37
N GLY A 88 21.12 -8.94 19.35
CA GLY A 88 20.72 -10.33 19.20
C GLY A 88 19.23 -10.55 18.91
N VAL A 89 18.50 -9.50 18.49
CA VAL A 89 17.05 -9.57 18.19
C VAL A 89 16.80 -10.23 16.83
N ILE A 90 17.72 -10.05 15.89
CA ILE A 90 17.74 -10.71 14.58
C ILE A 90 19.17 -11.13 14.26
N ASP A 91 19.34 -12.15 13.42
CA ASP A 91 20.65 -12.51 12.90
C ASP A 91 21.06 -11.66 11.69
N SER A 92 22.35 -11.69 11.35
CA SER A 92 22.91 -10.92 10.25
C SER A 92 22.35 -11.29 8.87
N GLU A 93 21.94 -12.54 8.65
CA GLU A 93 21.35 -12.97 7.37
C GLU A 93 19.92 -12.44 7.23
N THR A 94 19.15 -12.47 8.33
CA THR A 94 17.84 -11.82 8.38
C THR A 94 17.97 -10.32 8.11
N ALA A 95 18.88 -9.61 8.78
CA ALA A 95 19.08 -8.17 8.55
C ALA A 95 19.42 -7.84 7.09
N LYS A 96 20.30 -8.63 6.45
CA LYS A 96 20.63 -8.46 5.02
C LYS A 96 19.42 -8.63 4.11
N ARG A 97 18.55 -9.61 4.42
CA ARG A 97 17.32 -9.87 3.63
C ARG A 97 16.28 -8.77 3.79
N LEU A 98 16.28 -8.06 4.91
CA LEU A 98 15.36 -6.96 5.18
C LEU A 98 15.74 -5.64 4.48
N ILE A 99 16.92 -5.56 3.87
CA ILE A 99 17.37 -4.39 3.10
C ILE A 99 17.03 -4.56 1.63
N VAL A 100 16.42 -3.52 1.05
CA VAL A 100 16.26 -3.37 -0.40
C VAL A 100 17.58 -2.83 -0.97
N PRO A 101 18.27 -3.54 -1.89
CA PRO A 101 19.60 -3.12 -2.37
C PRO A 101 19.59 -1.82 -3.18
N HIS A 102 18.56 -1.61 -4.00
CA HIS A 102 18.43 -0.47 -4.90
C HIS A 102 17.03 0.15 -4.76
N PRO A 103 16.75 0.78 -3.61
CA PRO A 103 15.41 1.27 -3.34
C PRO A 103 15.06 2.45 -4.25
N VAL A 104 13.79 2.56 -4.58
CA VAL A 104 13.22 3.68 -5.36
C VAL A 104 12.03 4.28 -4.60
N PRO A 105 11.68 5.55 -4.85
CA PRO A 105 10.47 6.14 -4.31
C PRO A 105 9.22 5.37 -4.72
N GLY A 106 8.18 5.45 -3.89
CA GLY A 106 6.86 4.94 -4.26
C GLY A 106 6.31 5.66 -5.49
N ARG A 107 5.30 5.10 -6.14
CA ARG A 107 4.66 5.74 -7.29
C ARG A 107 3.20 6.01 -7.03
N PHE A 108 2.80 7.27 -7.14
CA PHE A 108 1.40 7.66 -7.05
C PHE A 108 0.70 7.49 -8.39
N TYR A 109 -0.52 6.98 -8.34
CA TYR A 109 -1.47 6.99 -9.46
C TYR A 109 -2.90 6.84 -8.94
N ILE A 110 -3.87 7.13 -9.79
CA ILE A 110 -5.29 6.94 -9.45
C ILE A 110 -5.93 5.81 -10.25
N LEU A 111 -6.91 5.14 -9.63
CA LEU A 111 -7.81 4.18 -10.31
C LEU A 111 -9.22 4.79 -10.43
N PRO A 112 -9.80 4.92 -11.64
CA PRO A 112 -11.10 5.55 -11.81
C PRO A 112 -12.24 4.77 -11.14
N LYS A 113 -13.04 5.43 -10.30
CA LYS A 113 -14.24 4.86 -9.70
C LYS A 113 -15.44 5.05 -10.62
N ILE A 114 -15.48 4.34 -11.75
CA ILE A 114 -16.55 4.43 -12.77
C ILE A 114 -17.97 4.09 -12.26
N HIS A 115 -18.08 3.58 -11.03
CA HIS A 115 -19.33 3.25 -10.34
C HIS A 115 -19.82 4.40 -9.44
N LYS A 116 -19.15 5.55 -9.45
CA LYS A 116 -19.52 6.76 -8.70
C LYS A 116 -19.70 7.91 -9.67
N GLU A 117 -20.63 8.80 -9.36
CA GLU A 117 -20.85 10.04 -10.13
C GLU A 117 -19.55 10.86 -10.20
N GLY A 118 -19.26 11.40 -11.38
CA GLY A 118 -18.01 12.14 -11.65
C GLY A 118 -16.75 11.26 -11.80
N ASN A 119 -16.85 9.94 -11.64
CA ASN A 119 -15.75 8.98 -11.81
C ASN A 119 -14.46 9.32 -11.02
N PRO A 120 -14.52 9.74 -9.74
CA PRO A 120 -13.34 10.19 -9.00
C PRO A 120 -12.24 9.12 -8.91
N GLY A 121 -10.99 9.55 -8.84
CA GLY A 121 -9.86 8.64 -8.70
C GLY A 121 -9.75 8.04 -7.29
N ARG A 122 -9.41 6.74 -7.17
CA ARG A 122 -8.84 6.20 -5.92
C ARG A 122 -7.33 6.46 -5.92
N PRO A 123 -6.77 7.22 -4.98
CA PRO A 123 -5.32 7.36 -4.85
C PRO A 123 -4.69 6.02 -4.46
N ILE A 124 -3.61 5.66 -5.15
CA ILE A 124 -2.78 4.49 -4.88
C ILE A 124 -1.33 4.92 -4.85
N ILE A 125 -0.61 4.47 -3.82
CA ILE A 125 0.84 4.57 -3.74
C ILE A 125 1.41 3.16 -3.88
N SER A 126 2.10 2.89 -4.98
CA SER A 126 2.82 1.63 -5.18
C SER A 126 4.14 1.68 -4.43
N GLY A 127 4.24 0.89 -3.35
CA GLY A 127 5.44 0.74 -2.51
C GLY A 127 6.49 -0.27 -3.02
N ASN A 128 6.37 -0.74 -4.27
CA ASN A 128 7.28 -1.74 -4.82
C ASN A 128 8.72 -1.19 -4.87
N ILE A 129 9.67 -1.96 -4.35
CA ILE A 129 11.10 -1.63 -4.30
C ILE A 129 11.36 -0.37 -3.43
N CYS A 130 10.39 0.05 -2.60
CA CYS A 130 10.62 1.13 -1.64
C CYS A 130 11.50 0.65 -0.48
N PRO A 131 12.23 1.55 0.21
CA PRO A 131 13.03 1.17 1.38
C PRO A 131 12.23 0.38 2.42
N THR A 132 10.94 0.69 2.57
CA THR A 132 10.06 0.10 3.58
C THR A 132 9.40 -1.21 3.14
N GLU A 133 9.53 -1.66 1.88
CA GLU A 133 8.79 -2.80 1.33
C GLU A 133 9.00 -4.08 2.15
N ILE A 134 10.25 -4.50 2.31
CA ILE A 134 10.55 -5.79 2.94
C ILE A 134 10.33 -5.76 4.45
N ILE A 135 10.64 -4.64 5.12
CA ILE A 135 10.34 -4.50 6.55
C ILE A 135 8.82 -4.46 6.81
N SER A 136 8.02 -3.96 5.86
CA SER A 136 6.56 -4.00 5.96
C SER A 136 6.03 -5.43 5.90
N LEU A 137 6.56 -6.24 4.97
CA LEU A 137 6.24 -7.67 4.89
C LEU A 137 6.68 -8.44 6.14
N PHE A 138 7.84 -8.10 6.68
CA PHE A 138 8.36 -8.71 7.90
C PHE A 138 7.48 -8.40 9.12
N VAL A 139 7.09 -7.14 9.29
CA VAL A 139 6.17 -6.73 10.35
C VAL A 139 4.81 -7.41 10.17
N ASP A 140 4.23 -7.38 8.96
CA ASP A 140 2.95 -8.03 8.66
C ASP A 140 2.97 -9.52 9.04
N TYR A 141 4.03 -10.24 8.66
CA TYR A 141 4.22 -11.65 9.01
C TYR A 141 4.14 -11.89 10.54
N HIS A 142 4.77 -11.02 11.33
CA HIS A 142 4.79 -11.17 12.79
C HIS A 142 3.53 -10.67 13.51
N LEU A 143 2.72 -9.83 12.86
CA LEU A 143 1.48 -9.28 13.42
C LEU A 143 0.22 -9.99 12.92
N LYS A 144 0.34 -10.83 11.89
CA LYS A 144 -0.79 -11.47 11.20
C LYS A 144 -1.79 -12.15 12.15
N ASP A 145 -1.30 -12.85 13.16
CA ASP A 145 -2.15 -13.62 14.07
C ASP A 145 -2.81 -12.74 15.14
N LEU A 146 -2.30 -11.52 15.37
CA LEU A 146 -2.89 -10.58 16.33
C LEU A 146 -4.24 -10.03 15.84
N GLY A 147 -4.43 -9.91 14.52
CA GLY A 147 -5.69 -9.44 13.93
C GLY A 147 -6.90 -10.33 14.24
N SER A 148 -6.68 -11.62 14.51
CA SER A 148 -7.74 -12.57 14.87
C SER A 148 -8.38 -12.28 16.23
N PHE A 149 -7.64 -11.63 17.15
CA PHE A 149 -8.11 -11.23 18.47
C PHE A 149 -8.85 -9.88 18.45
N ILE A 150 -8.54 -9.02 17.47
CA ILE A 150 -9.05 -7.64 17.38
C ILE A 150 -10.36 -7.59 16.57
N CYS A 151 -10.47 -8.38 15.51
CA CYS A 151 -11.66 -8.46 14.67
C CYS A 151 -12.00 -9.91 14.37
N SER A 152 -12.84 -10.53 15.22
CA SER A 152 -13.58 -11.72 14.80
C SER A 152 -14.64 -11.27 13.79
N GLY A 153 -14.22 -11.08 12.53
CA GLY A 153 -15.04 -10.70 11.39
C GLY A 153 -16.02 -11.80 10.98
N LYS A 154 -16.87 -12.22 11.91
CA LYS A 154 -18.12 -12.88 11.53
C LYS A 154 -18.96 -11.78 10.90
N SER A 155 -19.16 -11.87 9.60
CA SER A 155 -20.26 -11.16 8.94
C SER A 155 -21.53 -11.54 9.68
N HIS A 156 -21.96 -10.71 10.62
CA HIS A 156 -23.25 -10.87 11.24
C HIS A 156 -24.26 -10.56 10.15
N ASN A 157 -24.77 -11.63 9.52
CA ASN A 157 -25.87 -11.54 8.58
C ASN A 157 -26.97 -10.77 9.30
N ILE A 158 -27.32 -9.58 8.80
CA ILE A 158 -28.34 -8.75 9.44
C ILE A 158 -29.68 -9.49 9.55
N ASN A 159 -29.92 -10.46 8.67
CA ASN A 159 -31.08 -11.34 8.70
C ASN A 159 -31.04 -12.38 9.84
N ALA A 160 -29.90 -12.55 10.51
CA ALA A 160 -29.76 -13.37 11.72
C ALA A 160 -30.07 -12.59 13.01
N VAL A 161 -30.22 -11.27 12.90
CA VAL A 161 -30.76 -10.44 13.99
C VAL A 161 -32.26 -10.70 13.98
N GLY A 162 -32.76 -11.41 14.99
CA GLY A 162 -34.18 -11.79 15.10
C GLY A 162 -35.14 -10.58 15.18
N PRO A 163 -36.41 -10.79 15.57
CA PRO A 163 -37.35 -9.68 15.70
C PRO A 163 -36.80 -8.58 16.62
N LEU A 164 -36.74 -7.35 16.09
CA LEU A 164 -36.28 -6.18 16.81
C LEU A 164 -37.41 -5.60 17.67
N PRO A 165 -37.12 -4.97 18.81
CA PRO A 165 -38.12 -4.27 19.61
C PRO A 165 -38.90 -3.22 18.82
N PRO A 166 -40.16 -2.91 19.22
CA PRO A 166 -40.86 -1.74 18.70
C PRO A 166 -40.00 -0.48 18.82
N ASP A 167 -40.16 0.44 17.87
CA ASP A 167 -39.44 1.72 17.79
C ASP A 167 -37.91 1.61 17.57
N THR A 168 -37.42 0.46 17.10
CA THR A 168 -36.01 0.32 16.70
C THR A 168 -35.70 1.12 15.44
N ILE A 169 -34.65 1.94 15.50
CA ILE A 169 -34.09 2.64 14.34
C ILE A 169 -32.88 1.87 13.82
N LEU A 170 -32.90 1.51 12.54
CA LEU A 170 -31.74 0.97 11.86
C LEU A 170 -30.90 2.11 11.28
N CYS A 171 -29.62 2.15 11.67
CA CYS A 171 -28.66 3.12 11.16
C CYS A 171 -27.52 2.40 10.44
N THR A 172 -27.10 2.96 9.30
CA THR A 172 -25.87 2.57 8.60
C THR A 172 -24.89 3.73 8.65
N MET A 173 -23.64 3.44 9.03
CA MET A 173 -22.56 4.43 9.07
C MET A 173 -21.44 3.97 8.15
N ASP A 174 -20.92 4.87 7.33
CA ASP A 174 -19.75 4.64 6.48
C ASP A 174 -18.61 5.54 6.95
N VAL A 175 -17.39 5.00 6.98
CA VAL A 175 -16.20 5.77 7.33
C VAL A 175 -15.55 6.26 6.05
N SER A 176 -15.54 7.58 5.87
CA SER A 176 -14.87 8.21 4.73
C SER A 176 -13.34 8.25 4.94
N VAL A 177 -12.59 7.80 3.94
CA VAL A 177 -11.12 7.97 3.86
C VAL A 177 -10.39 7.48 5.12
N LEU A 178 -10.71 6.25 5.57
CA LEU A 178 -10.18 5.66 6.80
C LEU A 178 -8.66 5.82 6.97
N TYR A 179 -7.87 5.37 5.99
CA TYR A 179 -6.40 5.30 6.13
C TYR A 179 -5.74 6.65 6.40
N THR A 180 -6.18 7.73 5.75
CA THR A 180 -5.57 9.06 5.96
C THR A 180 -6.04 9.74 7.25
N ASN A 181 -7.08 9.20 7.91
CA ASN A 181 -7.62 9.73 9.15
C ASN A 181 -7.19 8.93 10.39
N ILE A 182 -6.22 8.01 10.27
CA ILE A 182 -5.60 7.34 11.41
C ILE A 182 -4.42 8.19 11.89
N PRO A 183 -4.48 8.84 13.06
CA PRO A 183 -3.35 9.60 13.58
C PRO A 183 -2.18 8.66 13.85
N HIS A 184 -1.00 8.94 13.28
CA HIS A 184 0.15 8.04 13.42
C HIS A 184 0.50 7.75 14.89
N GLY A 185 0.45 8.76 15.76
CA GLY A 185 0.75 8.59 17.19
C GLY A 185 -0.21 7.62 17.88
N GLU A 186 -1.51 7.78 17.66
CA GLU A 186 -2.55 6.89 18.21
C GLU A 186 -2.47 5.49 17.60
N GLY A 187 -2.25 5.38 16.28
CA GLY A 187 -2.09 4.11 15.59
C GLY A 187 -0.88 3.32 16.10
N ILE A 188 0.28 3.98 16.25
CA ILE A 188 1.48 3.36 16.82
C ILE A 188 1.25 2.96 18.28
N GLY A 189 0.57 3.80 19.07
CA GLY A 189 0.22 3.51 20.45
C GLY A 189 -0.69 2.28 20.59
N ALA A 190 -1.71 2.18 19.74
CA ALA A 190 -2.60 1.03 19.68
C ALA A 190 -1.84 -0.25 19.30
N CYS A 191 -1.02 -0.20 18.24
CA CYS A 191 -0.19 -1.34 17.84
C CYS A 191 0.76 -1.79 18.96
N LYS A 192 1.43 -0.85 19.65
CA LYS A 192 2.29 -1.16 20.81
C LYS A 192 1.50 -1.88 21.91
N SER A 193 0.35 -1.34 22.28
CA SER A 193 -0.51 -1.92 23.33
C SER A 193 -0.99 -3.33 22.97
N ASP A 194 -1.42 -3.55 21.73
CA ASP A 194 -1.90 -4.87 21.29
C ASP A 194 -0.77 -5.89 21.19
N VAL A 195 0.40 -5.49 20.68
CA VAL A 195 1.56 -6.38 20.61
C VAL A 195 2.02 -6.77 22.02
N GLU A 196 2.07 -5.84 22.98
CA GLU A 196 2.42 -6.15 24.37
C GLU A 196 1.40 -7.06 25.05
N LYS A 197 0.12 -6.89 24.73
CA LYS A 197 -0.97 -7.64 25.35
C LYS A 197 -1.11 -9.06 24.82
N TRP A 198 -0.95 -9.24 23.51
CA TRP A 198 -1.37 -10.47 22.83
C TRP A 198 -0.22 -11.29 22.25
N ARG A 199 0.97 -10.71 22.06
CA ARG A 199 2.13 -11.44 21.56
C ARG A 199 2.94 -12.03 22.72
N ASP A 200 3.42 -13.26 22.55
CA ASP A 200 4.31 -13.89 23.55
C ASP A 200 5.58 -13.04 23.75
N PRO A 201 5.90 -12.61 24.99
CA PRO A 201 7.10 -11.83 25.31
C PRO A 201 8.41 -12.50 24.90
N ASN A 202 8.44 -13.83 24.78
CA ASN A 202 9.62 -14.59 24.38
C ASN A 202 9.76 -14.75 22.86
N SER A 203 8.78 -14.27 22.08
CA SER A 203 8.82 -14.38 20.62
C SER A 203 9.88 -13.46 20.01
N THR A 204 10.65 -14.01 19.07
CA THR A 204 11.67 -13.29 18.29
C THR A 204 11.10 -12.90 16.91
N PRO A 205 11.32 -11.66 16.44
CA PRO A 205 12.02 -10.54 17.09
C PRO A 205 11.17 -9.94 18.22
N SER A 206 11.78 -9.12 19.08
CA SER A 206 11.08 -8.51 20.21
C SER A 206 9.97 -7.56 19.77
N SER A 207 8.94 -7.40 20.60
CA SER A 207 7.82 -6.48 20.38
C SER A 207 8.28 -5.03 20.17
N ILE A 208 9.28 -4.59 20.94
CA ILE A 208 9.86 -3.25 20.82
C ILE A 208 10.47 -3.05 19.42
N PHE A 209 11.23 -4.04 18.94
CA PHE A 209 11.84 -3.98 17.61
C PHE A 209 10.80 -3.89 16.50
N LEU A 210 9.72 -4.69 16.58
CA LEU A 210 8.60 -4.61 15.63
C LEU A 210 7.93 -3.24 15.66
N CYS A 211 7.72 -2.67 16.84
CA CYS A 211 7.10 -1.36 16.98
C CYS A 211 7.96 -0.22 16.41
N ASP A 212 9.29 -0.31 16.55
CA ASP A 212 10.20 0.66 15.92
C ASP A 212 10.14 0.56 14.39
N LEU A 213 10.02 -0.66 13.85
CA LEU A 213 9.84 -0.84 12.41
C LEU A 213 8.49 -0.28 11.93
N ILE A 214 7.39 -0.47 12.68
CA ILE A 214 6.08 0.14 12.39
C ILE A 214 6.21 1.66 12.30
N GLU A 215 6.87 2.29 13.27
CA GLU A 215 7.08 3.73 13.26
C GLU A 215 7.88 4.18 12.03
N ILE A 216 8.94 3.46 11.66
CA ILE A 216 9.70 3.74 10.44
C ILE A 216 8.80 3.62 9.20
N ILE A 217 8.02 2.54 9.08
CA ILE A 217 7.12 2.31 7.94
C ILE A 217 6.11 3.46 7.79
N LEU A 218 5.51 3.89 8.90
CA LEU A 218 4.50 4.96 8.90
C LEU A 218 5.10 6.36 8.66
N THR A 219 6.35 6.60 9.06
CA THR A 219 6.99 7.92 8.96
C THR A 219 7.92 8.08 7.75
N CYS A 220 8.20 7.00 7.03
CA CYS A 220 9.01 6.97 5.82
C CYS A 220 8.17 6.61 4.58
N ASN A 221 6.92 7.05 4.53
CA ASN A 221 6.03 6.87 3.39
C ASN A 221 6.14 8.07 2.44
N TYR A 222 6.80 7.89 1.30
CA TYR A 222 7.07 8.94 0.33
C TYR A 222 6.96 8.38 -1.09
N PHE A 223 6.64 9.25 -2.04
CA PHE A 223 6.39 8.82 -3.41
C PHE A 223 6.68 9.92 -4.42
N LEU A 224 6.86 9.48 -5.66
CA LEU A 224 6.97 10.31 -6.85
C LEU A 224 5.61 10.34 -7.55
N PHE A 225 5.18 11.55 -7.92
CA PHE A 225 4.16 11.76 -8.94
C PHE A 225 4.74 12.70 -9.99
N THR A 226 4.60 12.35 -11.26
CA THR A 226 5.30 13.02 -12.37
C THR A 226 6.80 13.15 -12.07
N ASP A 227 7.27 14.36 -11.77
CA ASP A 227 8.65 14.69 -11.45
C ASP A 227 8.82 15.22 -10.01
N ASP A 228 7.73 15.28 -9.25
CA ASP A 228 7.69 15.86 -7.91
C ASP A 228 7.67 14.78 -6.83
N MET A 229 8.45 15.01 -5.76
CA MET A 229 8.47 14.16 -4.58
C MET A 229 7.43 14.62 -3.56
N TRP A 230 6.81 13.67 -2.89
CA TRP A 230 5.76 13.88 -1.90
C TRP A 230 5.95 12.99 -0.68
N LEU A 231 5.49 13.49 0.46
CA LEU A 231 5.31 12.78 1.73
C LEU A 231 3.82 12.77 2.08
#